data_AF-A0A832R2B0-F1
#
_entry.id   AF-A0A832R2B0-F1
#
_cell.length_a   1.000
_cell.length_b   1.000
_cell.length_c   1.000
_cell.angle_alpha   90.00
_cell.angle_beta   90.00
_cell.angle_gamma   90.00
#
_symmetry.space_group_name_H-M   'P 1'
#
loop_
_entity.id
_entity.type
_entity.pdbx_description
1 polymer ?
#
loop_
_entity_poly.entity_id
_entity_poly.type
_entity_poly.pdbx_seq_one_letter_code
_entity_poly.pdbx_strand_id
1 'polypeptide(L)'
;MKTSIYLNLIIFCCTLFFWSCDSSEIVNNGGDGTIDPPEKIDLTISEQRIAELSADLGAKFFALMMHEHAGDAEKTNFMISPYSLNSTLAMLWNGAKGDTKAEIETVMGFDNEDSDIVNGYFKKVGNALLEIDPLTKLAIANSIWYKKDAILKSDFKESIEKWHNAEIKG
;
A
#
# COMPACT_ATOMS: atom_id res chain seq x y z
N MET A 1 -30.33 -46.52 -13.28
CA MET A 1 -29.57 -46.54 -12.01
C MET A 1 -28.32 -45.64 -12.04
N LYS A 2 -27.51 -45.63 -13.11
CA LYS A 2 -26.30 -44.78 -13.20
C LYS A 2 -26.59 -43.27 -13.25
N THR A 3 -27.66 -42.83 -13.91
CA THR A 3 -28.02 -41.40 -14.04
C THR A 3 -28.41 -40.72 -12.72
N SER A 4 -29.06 -41.47 -11.81
CA SER A 4 -29.41 -40.97 -10.47
C SER A 4 -28.19 -40.88 -9.55
N ILE A 5 -27.16 -41.70 -9.77
CA ILE A 5 -25.89 -41.64 -9.03
C ILE A 5 -25.11 -40.38 -9.44
N TYR A 6 -25.03 -40.05 -10.73
CA TYR A 6 -24.36 -38.82 -11.18
C TYR A 6 -25.08 -37.54 -10.73
N LEU A 7 -26.41 -37.54 -10.69
CA LEU A 7 -27.18 -36.40 -10.19
C LEU A 7 -26.95 -36.16 -8.69
N ASN A 8 -26.92 -37.23 -7.89
CA ASN A 8 -26.61 -37.14 -6.46
C ASN A 8 -25.13 -36.79 -6.20
N LEU A 9 -24.20 -37.20 -7.06
CA LEU A 9 -22.77 -36.85 -6.96
C LEU A 9 -22.51 -35.38 -7.28
N ILE A 10 -23.24 -34.79 -8.24
CA ILE A 10 -23.16 -33.36 -8.58
C ILE A 10 -23.73 -32.50 -7.44
N ILE A 11 -24.85 -32.90 -6.84
CA ILE A 11 -25.45 -32.20 -5.68
C ILE A 11 -24.54 -32.26 -4.45
N PHE A 12 -23.87 -33.39 -4.23
CA PHE A 12 -22.88 -33.54 -3.16
C PHE A 12 -21.61 -32.70 -3.40
N CYS A 13 -21.19 -32.53 -4.65
CA CYS A 13 -20.06 -31.66 -5.00
C CYS A 13 -20.39 -30.17 -4.84
N CYS A 14 -21.61 -29.74 -5.20
CA CYS A 14 -22.03 -28.34 -5.07
C CYS A 14 -22.27 -27.90 -3.62
N THR A 15 -22.59 -28.80 -2.70
CA THR A 15 -22.75 -28.47 -1.27
C THR A 15 -21.42 -28.33 -0.52
N LEU A 16 -20.32 -28.85 -1.08
CA LEU A 16 -18.96 -28.69 -0.55
C LEU A 16 -18.30 -27.34 -0.93
N PHE A 17 -18.91 -26.55 -1.83
CA PHE A 17 -18.42 -25.21 -2.19
C PHE A 17 -19.08 -24.06 -1.41
N PHE A 18 -20.02 -24.35 -0.51
CA PHE A 18 -20.65 -23.32 0.35
C PHE A 18 -19.93 -23.08 1.68
N TRP A 19 -18.83 -23.79 1.96
CA TRP A 19 -17.92 -23.45 3.07
C TRP A 19 -16.82 -22.47 2.59
N SER A 20 -17.26 -21.43 1.89
CA SER A 20 -16.44 -20.27 1.59
C SER A 20 -16.39 -19.39 2.85
N CYS A 21 -15.19 -19.24 3.41
CA CYS A 21 -14.79 -18.32 4.48
C CYS A 21 -15.87 -17.93 5.50
N ASP A 22 -15.97 -18.72 6.56
CA ASP A 22 -16.50 -18.22 7.82
C ASP A 22 -15.37 -17.46 8.52
N SER A 23 -15.59 -16.17 8.81
CA SER A 23 -14.65 -15.39 9.63
C SER A 23 -14.67 -15.98 11.04
N SER A 24 -13.60 -16.64 11.43
CA SER A 24 -13.44 -17.18 12.78
C SER A 24 -13.61 -16.07 13.83
N GLU A 25 -14.65 -16.17 14.66
CA GLU A 25 -14.73 -15.43 15.92
C GLU A 25 -13.56 -15.85 16.84
N ILE A 26 -12.83 -14.85 17.35
CA ILE A 26 -11.73 -15.05 18.31
C ILE A 26 -12.33 -15.25 19.71
N VAL A 27 -11.99 -16.38 20.35
CA VAL A 27 -12.36 -16.72 21.73
C VAL A 27 -11.50 -15.92 22.72
N ASN A 28 -12.16 -15.11 23.57
CA ASN A 28 -11.53 -14.31 24.62
C ASN A 28 -11.19 -15.14 25.88
N ASN A 29 -9.95 -15.03 26.36
CA ASN A 29 -9.55 -15.46 27.70
C ASN A 29 -9.12 -14.24 28.55
N GLY A 30 -10.06 -13.73 29.35
CA GLY A 30 -9.80 -13.23 30.71
C GLY A 30 -8.81 -12.08 30.93
N GLY A 31 -9.21 -10.86 30.54
CA GLY A 31 -8.65 -9.58 31.01
C GLY A 31 -9.09 -8.49 30.06
N ASP A 32 -10.30 -7.92 30.28
CA ASP A 32 -11.19 -7.28 29.28
C ASP A 32 -10.45 -6.80 28.02
N GLY A 33 -10.18 -7.79 27.18
CA GLY A 33 -9.17 -7.79 26.15
C GLY A 33 -9.84 -7.98 24.82
N THR A 34 -10.95 -7.25 24.63
CA THR A 34 -11.51 -7.03 23.32
C THR A 34 -10.49 -6.20 22.55
N ILE A 35 -9.64 -6.88 21.77
CA ILE A 35 -8.94 -6.22 20.68
C ILE A 35 -10.05 -5.85 19.71
N ASP A 36 -10.50 -4.61 19.78
CA ASP A 36 -11.41 -4.07 18.79
C ASP A 36 -10.78 -4.32 17.41
N PRO A 37 -11.56 -4.77 16.41
CA PRO A 37 -11.04 -4.98 15.07
C PRO A 37 -10.29 -3.72 14.62
N PRO A 38 -9.14 -3.87 13.93
CA PRO A 38 -8.40 -2.71 13.46
C PRO A 38 -9.34 -1.80 12.69
N GLU A 39 -9.37 -0.53 13.09
CA GLU A 39 -10.22 0.47 12.48
C GLU A 39 -9.91 0.53 10.97
N LYS A 40 -10.92 0.78 10.14
CA LYS A 40 -10.73 0.87 8.69
C LYS A 40 -10.47 2.32 8.31
N ILE A 41 -9.53 2.54 7.40
CA ILE A 41 -9.33 3.86 6.80
C ILE A 41 -10.45 4.09 5.79
N ASP A 42 -11.29 5.10 6.03
CA ASP A 42 -12.35 5.48 5.11
C ASP A 42 -11.79 6.17 3.86
N LEU A 43 -11.80 5.42 2.76
CA LEU A 43 -11.35 5.86 1.44
C LEU A 43 -12.53 6.12 0.50
N THR A 44 -12.48 7.24 -0.22
CA THR A 44 -13.34 7.50 -1.37
C THR A 44 -13.04 6.51 -2.50
N ILE A 45 -13.93 6.42 -3.50
CA ILE A 45 -13.72 5.56 -4.68
C ILE A 45 -12.39 5.88 -5.38
N SER A 46 -12.07 7.17 -5.55
CA SER A 46 -10.81 7.58 -6.17
C SER A 46 -9.60 7.22 -5.31
N GLU A 47 -9.68 7.36 -3.99
CA GLU A 47 -8.59 6.95 -3.09
C GLU A 47 -8.41 5.43 -3.04
N GLN A 48 -9.49 4.65 -3.11
CA GLN A 48 -9.43 3.20 -3.24
C GLN A 48 -8.70 2.80 -4.53
N ARG A 49 -8.96 3.52 -5.64
CA ARG A 49 -8.22 3.32 -6.88
C ARG A 49 -6.71 3.55 -6.70
N ILE A 50 -6.31 4.62 -5.99
CA ILE A 50 -4.89 4.86 -5.69
C ILE A 50 -4.30 3.75 -4.81
N ALA A 51 -5.07 3.21 -3.86
CA ALA A 51 -4.65 2.09 -3.03
C ALA A 51 -4.40 0.80 -3.84
N GLU A 52 -5.30 0.47 -4.77
CA GLU A 52 -5.15 -0.67 -5.68
C GLU A 52 -3.91 -0.55 -6.55
N LEU A 53 -3.69 0.63 -7.16
CA LEU A 53 -2.51 0.92 -7.97
C LEU A 53 -1.21 0.80 -7.16
N SER A 54 -1.22 1.35 -5.94
CA SER A 54 -0.08 1.26 -5.01
C SER A 54 0.25 -0.18 -4.62
N ALA A 55 -0.78 -1.01 -4.41
CA ALA A 55 -0.62 -2.42 -4.09
C ALA A 55 -0.08 -3.22 -5.29
N ASP A 56 -0.56 -2.95 -6.50
CA ASP A 56 -0.07 -3.56 -7.75
C ASP A 56 1.40 -3.21 -8.01
N LEU A 57 1.81 -1.94 -7.86
CA LEU A 57 3.22 -1.55 -7.94
C LEU A 57 4.06 -2.32 -6.91
N GLY A 58 3.57 -2.42 -5.66
CA GLY A 58 4.23 -3.18 -4.60
C GLY A 58 4.47 -4.64 -4.97
N ALA A 59 3.45 -5.32 -5.50
CA ALA A 59 3.52 -6.71 -5.91
C ALA A 59 4.48 -6.91 -7.11
N LYS A 60 4.41 -6.03 -8.12
CA LYS A 60 5.31 -6.05 -9.27
C LYS A 60 6.77 -5.84 -8.83
N PHE A 61 7.02 -4.85 -7.99
CA PHE A 61 8.35 -4.58 -7.47
C PHE A 61 8.89 -5.76 -6.66
N PHE A 62 8.07 -6.37 -5.80
CA PHE A 62 8.44 -7.58 -5.07
C PHE A 62 8.84 -8.72 -6.02
N ALA A 63 8.03 -8.98 -7.04
CA ALA A 63 8.31 -10.04 -8.01
C ALA A 63 9.62 -9.79 -8.78
N LEU A 64 9.88 -8.54 -9.16
CA LEU A 64 11.13 -8.14 -9.82
C LEU A 64 12.34 -8.39 -8.91
N MET A 65 12.26 -7.98 -7.65
CA MET A 65 13.35 -8.20 -6.68
C MET A 65 13.56 -9.68 -6.38
N MET A 66 12.49 -10.46 -6.24
CA MET A 66 12.59 -11.91 -6.07
C MET A 66 13.24 -12.59 -7.28
N HIS A 67 12.96 -12.13 -8.50
CA HIS A 67 13.59 -12.63 -9.70
C HIS A 67 15.09 -12.27 -9.74
N GLU A 68 15.44 -11.03 -9.40
CA GLU A 68 16.84 -10.58 -9.35
C GLU A 68 17.67 -11.41 -8.36
N HIS A 69 17.09 -11.76 -7.21
CA HIS A 69 17.75 -12.55 -6.16
C HIS A 69 17.58 -14.06 -6.30
N ALA A 70 16.88 -14.56 -7.34
CA ALA A 70 16.57 -15.99 -7.47
C ALA A 70 17.81 -16.89 -7.66
N GLY A 71 18.93 -16.30 -8.10
CA GLY A 71 20.20 -16.99 -8.34
C GLY A 71 21.21 -16.91 -7.18
N ASP A 72 20.86 -16.22 -6.08
CA ASP A 72 21.79 -16.01 -4.99
C ASP A 72 22.13 -17.34 -4.30
N ALA A 73 23.43 -17.64 -4.20
CA ALA A 73 23.92 -18.89 -3.60
C ALA A 73 23.52 -19.02 -2.12
N GLU A 74 23.33 -17.88 -1.45
CA GLU A 74 22.80 -17.82 -0.09
C GLU A 74 21.31 -17.45 -0.12
N LYS A 75 20.48 -18.34 0.42
CA LYS A 75 19.04 -18.06 0.61
C LYS A 75 18.88 -17.04 1.73
N THR A 76 18.61 -15.79 1.36
CA THR A 76 18.39 -14.69 2.29
C THR A 76 16.90 -14.36 2.42
N ASN A 77 16.51 -13.81 3.57
CA ASN A 77 15.17 -13.26 3.73
C ASN A 77 15.07 -11.93 2.98
N PHE A 78 13.98 -11.73 2.26
CA PHE A 78 13.70 -10.49 1.55
C PHE A 78 12.42 -9.83 2.08
N MET A 79 12.49 -8.54 2.36
CA MET A 79 11.37 -7.75 2.87
C MET A 79 11.35 -6.38 2.20
N ILE A 80 10.16 -5.94 1.80
CA ILE A 80 9.91 -4.58 1.31
C ILE A 80 8.75 -3.96 2.07
N SER A 81 8.72 -2.63 2.11
CA SER A 81 7.53 -1.87 2.45
C SER A 81 6.98 -1.22 1.17
N PRO A 82 5.92 -1.78 0.55
CA PRO A 82 5.29 -1.17 -0.61
C PRO A 82 4.81 0.25 -0.34
N TYR A 83 4.30 0.52 0.87
CA TYR A 83 3.88 1.85 1.26
C TYR A 83 5.03 2.87 1.20
N SER A 84 6.20 2.52 1.76
CA SER A 84 7.36 3.41 1.76
C SER A 84 7.87 3.70 0.33
N LEU A 85 7.91 2.66 -0.52
CA LEU A 85 8.24 2.82 -1.94
C LEU A 85 7.30 3.80 -2.64
N ASN A 86 5.98 3.58 -2.52
CA ASN A 86 4.96 4.41 -3.14
C ASN A 86 5.01 5.87 -2.62
N SER A 87 5.10 6.06 -1.30
CA SER A 87 5.19 7.40 -0.70
C SER A 87 6.42 8.17 -1.18
N THR A 88 7.55 7.48 -1.37
CA THR A 88 8.78 8.09 -1.89
C THR A 88 8.61 8.52 -3.35
N LEU A 89 8.04 7.67 -4.20
CA LEU A 89 7.77 8.01 -5.60
C LEU A 89 6.76 9.16 -5.72
N ALA A 90 5.74 9.20 -4.87
CA ALA A 90 4.80 10.32 -4.83
C ALA A 90 5.46 11.65 -4.45
N MET A 91 6.41 11.65 -3.50
CA MET A 91 7.21 12.84 -3.20
C MET A 91 8.04 13.29 -4.42
N LEU A 92 8.70 12.36 -5.10
CA LEU A 92 9.51 12.67 -6.29
C LEU A 92 8.65 13.18 -7.45
N TRP A 93 7.46 12.60 -7.63
CA TRP A 93 6.49 13.00 -8.64
C TRP A 93 6.08 14.47 -8.50
N ASN A 94 5.90 14.96 -7.26
CA ASN A 94 5.60 16.38 -6.98
C ASN A 94 6.74 17.33 -7.40
N GLY A 95 7.98 16.85 -7.48
CA GLY A 95 9.14 17.62 -7.92
C GLY A 95 9.48 17.47 -9.40
N ALA A 96 8.96 16.44 -10.06
CA ALA A 96 9.29 16.09 -11.44
C ALA A 96 8.48 16.90 -12.47
N LYS A 97 9.02 17.03 -13.69
CA LYS A 97 8.35 17.63 -14.86
C LYS A 97 8.75 16.90 -16.14
N GLY A 98 7.96 17.06 -17.20
CA GLY A 98 8.23 16.49 -18.52
C GLY A 98 8.34 14.96 -18.46
N ASP A 99 9.28 14.41 -19.23
CA ASP A 99 9.47 12.95 -19.36
C ASP A 99 9.72 12.26 -18.01
N THR A 100 10.49 12.88 -17.11
CA THR A 100 10.71 12.33 -15.77
C THR A 100 9.42 12.19 -14.97
N LYS A 101 8.49 13.14 -15.11
CA LYS A 101 7.19 13.04 -14.43
C LYS A 101 6.36 11.91 -15.05
N ALA A 102 6.31 11.85 -16.38
CA ALA A 102 5.55 10.85 -17.12
C ALA A 102 6.03 9.41 -16.83
N GLU A 103 7.33 9.19 -16.72
CA GLU A 103 7.89 7.88 -16.34
C GLU A 103 7.47 7.47 -14.93
N ILE A 104 7.50 8.40 -13.96
CA ILE A 104 7.03 8.11 -12.59
C ILE A 104 5.53 7.80 -12.60
N GLU A 105 4.72 8.57 -13.33
CA GLU A 105 3.27 8.33 -13.48
C GLU A 105 2.99 6.93 -14.05
N THR A 106 3.71 6.56 -15.11
CA THR A 106 3.59 5.25 -15.77
C THR A 106 3.90 4.12 -14.78
N VAL A 107 4.97 4.25 -13.99
CA VAL A 107 5.35 3.24 -12.99
C VAL A 107 4.31 3.13 -11.89
N MET A 108 3.79 4.25 -11.40
CA MET A 108 2.77 4.28 -10.34
C MET A 108 1.37 3.90 -10.86
N GLY A 109 1.17 3.90 -12.18
CA GLY A 109 -0.13 3.71 -12.82
C GLY A 109 -1.08 4.89 -12.61
N PHE A 110 -0.54 6.08 -12.30
CA PHE A 110 -1.30 7.31 -12.03
C PHE A 110 -1.59 8.12 -13.30
N ASP A 111 -1.56 7.48 -14.46
CA ASP A 111 -1.78 8.15 -15.73
C ASP A 111 -3.14 8.85 -15.72
N ASN A 112 -3.12 10.18 -15.69
CA ASN A 112 -4.29 11.08 -15.62
C ASN A 112 -5.01 11.15 -14.26
N GLU A 113 -4.42 10.69 -13.16
CA GLU A 113 -4.97 10.91 -11.81
C GLU A 113 -4.79 12.35 -11.35
N ASP A 114 -5.75 12.87 -10.58
CA ASP A 114 -5.68 14.23 -10.04
C ASP A 114 -4.65 14.30 -8.89
N SER A 115 -3.78 15.32 -8.93
CA SER A 115 -2.70 15.46 -7.96
C SER A 115 -3.18 15.68 -6.52
N ASP A 116 -4.30 16.36 -6.31
CA ASP A 116 -4.85 16.54 -4.97
C ASP A 116 -5.45 15.24 -4.45
N ILE A 117 -5.99 14.37 -5.31
CA ILE A 117 -6.45 13.03 -4.94
C ILE A 117 -5.26 12.16 -4.53
N VAL A 118 -4.22 12.07 -5.37
CA VAL A 118 -3.04 11.26 -5.08
C VAL A 118 -2.33 11.73 -3.81
N ASN A 119 -2.07 13.03 -3.69
CA ASN A 119 -1.41 13.58 -2.51
C ASN A 119 -2.28 13.49 -1.26
N GLY A 120 -3.59 13.71 -1.41
CA GLY A 120 -4.57 13.55 -0.33
C GLY A 120 -4.60 12.12 0.20
N TYR A 121 -4.56 11.13 -0.68
CA TYR A 121 -4.46 9.72 -0.32
C TYR A 121 -3.23 9.43 0.53
N PHE A 122 -2.02 9.82 0.08
CA PHE A 122 -0.79 9.54 0.84
C PHE A 122 -0.75 10.24 2.19
N LYS A 123 -1.26 11.48 2.27
CA LYS A 123 -1.41 12.18 3.55
C LYS A 123 -2.38 11.47 4.49
N LYS A 124 -3.57 11.12 3.98
CA LYS A 124 -4.62 10.46 4.77
C LYS A 124 -4.12 9.12 5.30
N VAL A 125 -3.62 8.26 4.43
CA VAL A 125 -3.15 6.92 4.81
C VAL A 125 -1.93 7.03 5.73
N GLY A 126 -0.97 7.89 5.44
CA GLY A 126 0.21 8.08 6.28
C GLY A 126 -0.11 8.49 7.71
N ASN A 127 -1.08 9.41 7.87
CA ASN A 127 -1.55 9.80 9.20
C ASN A 127 -2.33 8.67 9.88
N ALA A 128 -3.29 8.07 9.16
CA ALA A 128 -4.12 7.02 9.73
C ALA A 128 -3.28 5.82 10.20
N LEU A 129 -2.29 5.37 9.41
CA LEU A 129 -1.43 4.25 9.78
C LEU A 129 -0.71 4.43 11.13
N LEU A 130 -0.41 5.67 11.53
CA LEU A 130 0.25 5.97 12.81
C LEU A 130 -0.71 5.93 14.01
N GLU A 131 -2.03 6.04 13.78
CA GLU A 131 -3.03 6.23 14.84
C GLU A 131 -4.04 5.07 14.93
N ILE A 132 -4.20 4.28 13.86
CA ILE A 132 -5.29 3.31 13.65
C ILE A 132 -5.30 2.11 14.61
N ASP A 133 -4.14 1.77 15.18
CA ASP A 133 -4.01 0.68 16.13
C ASP A 133 -3.12 1.10 17.32
N PRO A 134 -3.70 1.41 18.48
CA PRO A 134 -2.95 1.84 19.66
C PRO A 134 -2.07 0.73 20.26
N LEU A 135 -2.29 -0.53 19.89
CA LEU A 135 -1.50 -1.67 20.36
C LEU A 135 -0.27 -1.92 19.49
N THR A 136 -0.24 -1.37 18.27
CA THR A 136 0.88 -1.52 17.33
C THR A 136 1.82 -0.33 17.39
N LYS A 137 3.13 -0.62 17.43
CA LYS A 137 4.17 0.39 17.28
C LYS A 137 4.54 0.52 15.81
N LEU A 138 4.05 1.57 15.15
CA LEU A 138 4.45 1.94 13.80
C LEU A 138 5.12 3.31 13.81
N ALA A 139 6.20 3.45 13.04
CA ALA A 139 6.85 4.73 12.81
C ALA A 139 7.08 4.92 11.31
N ILE A 140 6.70 6.08 10.80
CA ILE A 140 6.89 6.49 9.41
C ILE A 140 7.63 7.83 9.45
N ALA A 141 8.74 7.92 8.74
CA ALA A 141 9.54 9.14 8.66
C ALA A 141 10.00 9.37 7.22
N ASN A 142 9.72 10.57 6.70
CA ASN A 142 10.15 11.00 5.38
C ASN A 142 11.12 12.18 5.53
N SER A 143 12.17 12.21 4.71
CA SER A 143 13.05 13.39 4.64
C SER A 143 13.67 13.55 3.25
N ILE A 144 13.89 14.80 2.85
CA ILE A 144 14.56 15.18 1.62
C ILE A 144 15.84 15.94 1.97
N TRP A 145 16.97 15.41 1.49
CA TRP A 145 18.29 15.98 1.69
C TRP A 145 18.82 16.51 0.37
N TYR A 146 19.26 17.77 0.37
CA TYR A 146 19.79 18.43 -0.82
C TYR A 146 21.11 19.13 -0.53
N LYS A 147 21.80 19.57 -1.57
CA LYS A 147 23.10 20.22 -1.44
C LYS A 147 22.93 21.62 -0.81
N LYS A 148 23.74 21.97 0.20
CA LYS A 148 23.65 23.23 0.96
C LYS A 148 23.58 24.52 0.14
N ASP A 149 24.24 24.55 -1.01
CA ASP A 149 24.29 25.69 -1.93
C ASP A 149 23.22 25.62 -3.05
N ALA A 150 22.40 24.57 -3.09
CA ALA A 150 21.29 24.47 -4.01
C ALA A 150 20.06 25.23 -3.48
N ILE A 151 19.33 25.88 -4.40
CA ILE A 151 18.09 26.59 -4.09
C ILE A 151 16.91 25.69 -4.48
N LEU A 152 16.22 25.15 -3.48
CA LEU A 152 14.95 24.46 -3.68
C LEU A 152 13.83 25.48 -3.91
N LYS A 153 12.96 25.17 -4.88
CA LYS A 153 11.75 25.96 -5.15
C LYS A 153 10.81 25.92 -3.94
N SER A 154 10.23 27.07 -3.60
CA SER A 154 9.25 27.22 -2.51
C SER A 154 8.09 26.24 -2.66
N ASP A 155 7.51 26.19 -3.85
CA ASP A 155 6.29 25.41 -4.11
C ASP A 155 6.52 23.91 -3.92
N PHE A 156 7.74 23.43 -4.21
CA PHE A 156 8.11 22.05 -3.94
C PHE A 156 8.20 21.78 -2.44
N LYS A 157 8.85 22.67 -1.68
CA LYS A 157 8.95 22.54 -0.21
C LYS A 157 7.57 22.50 0.43
N GLU A 158 6.72 23.45 0.07
CA GLU A 158 5.35 23.55 0.57
C GLU A 158 4.53 22.31 0.22
N SER A 159 4.64 21.78 -1.00
CA SER A 159 3.95 20.56 -1.40
C SER A 159 4.39 19.35 -0.55
N ILE A 160 5.69 19.16 -0.39
CA ILE A 160 6.26 18.03 0.35
C ILE A 160 5.88 18.10 1.84
N GLU A 161 6.01 19.26 2.47
CA GLU A 161 5.62 19.47 3.87
C GLU A 161 4.11 19.26 4.06
N LYS A 162 3.29 19.80 3.15
CA LYS A 162 1.83 19.71 3.22
C LYS A 162 1.33 18.27 3.12
N TRP A 163 1.88 17.48 2.20
CA TRP A 163 1.29 16.20 1.79
C TRP A 163 2.00 14.98 2.36
N HIS A 164 3.30 15.06 2.64
CA HIS A 164 4.11 13.90 3.00
C HIS A 164 4.72 13.96 4.40
N ASN A 165 4.46 15.05 5.13
CA ASN A 165 5.00 15.29 6.47
C ASN A 165 6.53 15.06 6.53
N ALA A 166 7.22 15.43 5.45
CA ALA A 166 8.63 15.14 5.28
C ALA A 166 9.51 16.32 5.73
N GLU A 167 10.62 16.00 6.38
CA GLU A 167 11.60 17.01 6.79
C GLU A 167 12.52 17.37 5.62
N ILE A 168 12.77 18.67 5.40
CA ILE A 168 13.63 19.15 4.30
C ILE A 168 14.94 19.72 4.87
N LYS A 169 16.09 19.19 4.43
CA LYS A 169 17.44 19.56 4.93
C LYS A 169 18.44 19.82 3.80
N GLY A 170 19.25 20.87 3.97
CA GLY A 170 20.33 21.28 3.06
C GLY A 170 21.64 21.53 3.77
#